data_AF-A0A8T4K8U1-F1
#
_entry.id   AF-A0A8T4K8U1-F1
#
_cell.length_a   1.000
_cell.length_b   1.000
_cell.length_c   1.000
_cell.angle_alpha   90.00
_cell.angle_beta   90.00
_cell.angle_gamma   90.00
#
_symmetry.space_group_name_H-M   'P 1'
#
loop_
_entity.id
_entity.type
_entity.pdbx_description
1 polymer ?
#
loop_
_entity_poly.entity_id
_entity_poly.type
_entity_poly.pdbx_seq_one_letter_code
_entity_poly.pdbx_strand_id
1 'polypeptide(L)' 'MLYLIGLGLWDEGDISLKAIGILKKCEEVFIETYTNKWLGNITSLV' A
#
# COMPACT_ATOMS: atom_id res chain seq x y z
N MET A 1 -16.08 -0.67 0.90
CA MET A 1 -15.55 -2.06 1.01
C MET A 1 -14.20 -1.98 1.70
N LEU A 2 -13.89 -2.88 2.63
CA LEU A 2 -12.59 -2.92 3.29
C LEU A 2 -11.64 -3.83 2.52
N TYR A 3 -10.47 -3.31 2.13
CA TYR A 3 -9.40 -4.07 1.50
C TYR A 3 -8.19 -4.10 2.44
N LEU A 4 -7.71 -5.30 2.79
CA LEU A 4 -6.41 -5.49 3.43
C LEU A 4 -5.37 -5.78 2.35
N ILE A 5 -4.41 -4.89 2.20
CA ILE A 5 -3.42 -4.89 1.11
C ILE A 5 -2.03 -5.00 1.73
N GLY A 6 -1.27 -6.03 1.36
CA GLY A 6 0.14 -6.13 1.73
C GLY A 6 1.00 -5.19 0.90
N LEU A 7 1.89 -4.43 1.57
CA LEU A 7 2.82 -3.50 0.93
C LEU A 7 4.08 -4.16 0.37
N GLY A 8 4.36 -5.40 0.78
CA GLY A 8 5.64 -6.07 0.50
C GLY A 8 6.60 -5.98 1.68
N LEU A 9 7.90 -6.15 1.42
CA LEU A 9 8.92 -6.22 2.47
C LEU A 9 9.81 -4.98 2.54
N TRP A 10 10.09 -4.35 1.40
CA TRP A 10 11.11 -3.33 1.30
C TRP A 10 10.54 -1.94 1.01
N ASP A 11 10.00 -1.73 -0.19
CA ASP A 11 9.54 -0.43 -0.68
C ASP A 11 8.23 -0.56 -1.49
N GLU A 12 7.79 0.54 -2.12
CA GLU A 12 6.58 0.55 -2.95
C GLU A 12 6.65 -0.37 -4.18
N GLY A 13 7.84 -0.79 -4.62
CA GLY A 13 8.03 -1.66 -5.77
C GLY A 13 7.56 -3.09 -5.54
N ASP A 14 7.49 -3.51 -4.27
CA ASP A 14 7.01 -4.85 -3.90
C ASP A 14 5.48 -4.97 -3.97
N ILE A 15 4.74 -3.85 -4.05
CA ILE A 15 3.28 -3.88 -4.06
C ILE A 15 2.76 -4.48 -5.38
N SER A 16 1.72 -5.32 -5.30
CA SER A 16 1.15 -5.91 -6.51
C SER A 16 0.44 -4.87 -7.41
N LEU A 17 0.51 -5.03 -8.73
CA LEU A 17 -0.23 -4.18 -9.69
C LEU A 17 -1.75 -4.18 -9.44
N LYS A 18 -2.30 -5.30 -8.96
CA LYS A 18 -3.72 -5.41 -8.58
C LYS A 18 -4.05 -4.48 -7.41
N ALA A 19 -3.18 -4.41 -6.41
CA ALA A 19 -3.34 -3.52 -5.26
C ALA A 19 -3.32 -2.05 -5.69
N ILE A 20 -2.40 -1.65 -6.58
CA ILE A 20 -2.37 -0.29 -7.15
C ILE A 20 -3.71 0.05 -7.83
N GLY A 21 -4.27 -0.89 -8.61
CA GLY A 21 -5.56 -0.69 -9.26
C GLY A 21 -6.75 -0.58 -8.29
N ILE A 22 -6.65 -1.16 -7.08
CA ILE A 22 -7.65 -1.05 -6.03
C ILE A 22 -7.48 0.29 -5.28
N LEU A 23 -6.26 0.65 -4.89
CA LEU A 23 -5.94 1.88 -4.16
C LEU A 23 -6.48 3.12 -4.89
N LYS A 24 -6.31 3.19 -6.22
CA LYS A 24 -6.82 4.28 -7.06
C LYS A 24 -8.34 4.43 -7.09
N LYS A 25 -9.09 3.45 -6.59
CA LYS A 25 -10.57 3.44 -6.55
C LYS A 25 -11.11 3.59 -5.13
N CYS A 26 -10.25 3.56 -4.12
CA CYS A 26 -10.65 3.75 -2.73
C CYS A 26 -10.92 5.23 -2.47
N GLU A 27 -12.02 5.53 -1.77
CA GLU A 27 -12.31 6.88 -1.26
C GLU A 27 -11.35 7.28 -0.14
N GLU A 28 -10.98 6.31 0.70
CA GLU A 28 -10.08 6.49 1.83
C GLU A 28 -9.02 5.38 1.85
N VAL A 29 -7.79 5.76 2.17
CA VAL A 29 -6.63 4.86 2.26
C VAL A 29 -5.92 5.09 3.58
N PHE A 30 -5.67 4.01 4.32
CA PHE A 30 -4.95 4.02 5.58
C PHE A 30 -3.72 3.11 5.49
N ILE A 31 -2.68 3.42 6.26
CA ILE A 31 -1.45 2.62 6.33
C ILE A 31 -1.13 2.28 7.79
N GLU A 32 -0.55 1.10 7.99
CA GLU A 32 0.12 0.75 9.24
C GLU A 32 1.61 0.54 8.99
N THR A 33 2.45 1.05 9.88
CA THR A 33 3.93 0.95 9.81
C THR A 33 4.56 0.49 11.12
N TYR A 34 3.73 0.03 12.07
CA TYR A 34 4.20 -0.40 13.38
C TYR A 34 4.46 -1.92 13.43
N THR A 35 3.91 -2.69 12.49
CA THR A 35 4.15 -4.14 12.44
C THR A 35 5.41 -4.51 11.65
N ASN A 36 5.85 -3.64 10.75
CA ASN A 36 7.05 -3.82 9.92
C ASN A 36 7.71 -2.47 9.61
N LYS A 37 9.04 -2.46 9.51
CA LYS A 37 9.82 -1.32 9.04
C LYS A 37 9.82 -1.27 7.50
N TRP A 38 8.74 -0.75 6.93
CA TRP A 38 8.65 -0.45 5.50
C TRP A 38 9.40 0.85 5.17
N LEU A 39 10.16 0.87 4.07
CA LEU A 39 11.09 1.96 3.71
C LEU A 39 10.67 2.73 2.44
N GLY A 40 9.47 2.47 1.94
CA GLY A 40 8.95 3.11 0.73
C GLY A 40 8.36 4.50 0.94
N ASN A 41 7.98 5.13 -0.17
CA ASN A 41 7.28 6.42 -0.19
C ASN A 41 5.78 6.23 -0.42
N ILE A 42 4.94 6.60 0.55
CA ILE A 42 3.49 6.42 0.40
C ILE A 42 2.88 7.27 -0.73
N THR A 43 3.48 8.43 -1.03
CA THR A 43 3.00 9.34 -2.07
C THR A 43 3.20 8.77 -3.47
N SER A 44 4.04 7.74 -3.65
CA SER A 44 4.17 7.06 -4.95
C SER A 44 3.06 6.03 -5.19
N LEU A 45 2.29 5.65 -4.16
CA LEU A 45 1.21 4.66 -4.24
C LEU A 45 -0.17 5.27 -4.57
N VAL A 46 -0.37 6.55 -4.28
CA VAL A 46 -1.67 7.25 -4.38
C VAL A 46 -1.64 8.31 -5.48
#